data_AF-A0A2A2AGQ5-F1
#
_entry.id   AF-A0A2A2AGQ5-F1
#
_cell.length_a   1.000
_cell.length_b   1.000
_cell.length_c   1.000
_cell.angle_alpha   90.00
_cell.angle_beta   90.00
_cell.angle_gamma   90.00
#
_symmetry.space_group_name_H-M   'P 1'
#
loop_
_entity.id
_entity.type
_entity.pdbx_description
1 polymer ?
#
loop_
_entity_poly.entity_id
_entity_poly.type
_entity_poly.pdbx_seq_one_letter_code
_entity_poly.pdbx_strand_id
1 'polypeptide(L)'
;MPPHTPSQKAVMDITAQLRAGAACVQLPLELQHNSLWPRWGLEILLPVLAVFALDRWGIAWTLAIAVAATVPLALLTRRLRRRQLANASIRRPNARHPGWRMEFAPARLYPIGQPQTATLQGLDAAWSLGCYQVGMDFRIELRHQDRGPVALLCTVLQDAADPQAAAALPPLTDTLVDQLAARLGVRRSGGRLASAANPKLGRCTQTPLPPSPTPPRHVHAISPISIA
;
A
#
# COMPACT_ATOMS: atom_id res chain seq x y z
N MET A 1 -26.96 -2.12 -8.17
CA MET A 1 -25.51 -1.93 -8.00
C MET A 1 -25.22 -1.91 -6.51
N PRO A 2 -24.25 -2.70 -6.00
CA PRO A 2 -23.88 -2.64 -4.60
C PRO A 2 -23.29 -1.25 -4.26
N PRO A 3 -23.54 -0.72 -3.05
CA PRO A 3 -23.02 0.58 -2.65
C PRO A 3 -21.49 0.54 -2.54
N HIS A 4 -20.81 1.55 -3.09
CA HIS A 4 -19.37 1.69 -2.94
C HIS A 4 -19.00 2.01 -1.49
N THR A 5 -17.92 1.39 -0.99
CA THR A 5 -17.38 1.76 0.32
C THR A 5 -16.80 3.17 0.28
N PRO A 6 -16.69 3.88 1.42
CA PRO A 6 -16.11 5.22 1.47
C PRO A 6 -14.72 5.31 0.84
N SER A 7 -13.86 4.29 1.05
CA SER A 7 -12.52 4.23 0.43
C SER A 7 -12.59 4.13 -1.08
N GLN A 8 -13.46 3.25 -1.61
CA GLN A 8 -13.64 3.09 -3.05
C GLN A 8 -14.13 4.39 -3.67
N LYS A 9 -15.13 5.02 -3.05
CA LYS A 9 -15.66 6.30 -3.51
C LYS A 9 -14.56 7.36 -3.54
N ALA A 10 -13.78 7.50 -2.47
CA ALA A 10 -12.70 8.49 -2.43
C ALA A 10 -11.61 8.23 -3.47
N VAL A 11 -11.20 6.97 -3.66
CA VAL A 11 -10.24 6.58 -4.71
C VAL A 11 -10.81 6.89 -6.09
N MET A 12 -12.08 6.57 -6.35
CA MET A 12 -12.75 6.84 -7.61
C MET A 12 -12.91 8.33 -7.89
N ASP A 13 -13.27 9.13 -6.89
CA ASP A 13 -13.43 10.59 -7.00
C ASP A 13 -12.11 11.25 -7.38
N ILE A 14 -11.00 10.86 -6.73
CA ILE A 14 -9.67 11.36 -7.07
C ILE A 14 -9.25 10.91 -8.47
N THR A 15 -9.49 9.64 -8.80
CA THR A 15 -9.19 9.12 -10.15
C THR A 15 -10.00 9.87 -11.21
N ALA A 16 -11.26 10.21 -10.94
CA ALA A 16 -12.09 11.02 -11.83
C ALA A 16 -11.53 12.44 -11.99
N GLN A 17 -11.07 13.09 -10.91
CA GLN A 17 -10.41 14.39 -10.98
C GLN A 17 -9.13 14.36 -11.84
N LEU A 18 -8.33 13.29 -11.72
CA LEU A 18 -7.13 13.11 -12.54
C LEU A 18 -7.47 12.95 -14.03
N ARG A 19 -8.50 12.16 -14.36
CA ARG A 19 -8.99 12.01 -15.74
C ARG A 19 -9.57 13.31 -16.31
N ALA A 20 -10.23 14.11 -15.48
CA ALA A 20 -10.75 15.42 -15.86
C ALA A 20 -9.63 16.46 -16.10
N GLY A 21 -8.35 16.10 -15.90
CA GLY A 21 -7.23 16.99 -16.14
C GLY A 21 -7.04 18.03 -15.04
N ALA A 22 -7.49 17.75 -13.81
CA ALA A 22 -7.29 18.66 -12.68
C ALA A 22 -5.83 19.10 -12.58
N ALA A 23 -5.61 20.42 -12.44
CA ALA A 23 -4.29 21.00 -12.31
C ALA A 23 -3.61 20.66 -10.98
N CYS A 24 -4.43 20.42 -9.95
CA CYS A 24 -3.99 19.97 -8.64
C CYS A 24 -4.95 18.92 -8.06
N VAL A 25 -4.41 18.01 -7.25
CA VAL A 25 -5.16 16.99 -6.52
C VAL A 25 -4.67 16.95 -5.08
N GLN A 26 -5.60 16.80 -4.14
CA GLN A 26 -5.28 16.63 -2.73
C GLN A 26 -5.43 15.16 -2.35
N LEU A 27 -4.38 14.62 -1.75
CA LEU A 27 -4.33 13.28 -1.20
C LEU A 27 -4.27 13.39 0.32
N PRO A 28 -5.37 13.10 1.03
CA PRO A 28 -5.29 13.02 2.48
C PRO A 28 -4.37 11.87 2.88
N LEU A 29 -3.67 12.00 4.01
CA LEU A 29 -2.75 10.98 4.50
C LEU A 29 -3.47 9.62 4.66
N GLU A 30 -4.75 9.66 5.01
CA GLU A 30 -5.63 8.50 5.07
C GLU A 30 -6.84 8.76 4.17
N LEU A 31 -6.99 7.91 3.14
CA LEU A 31 -8.17 7.83 2.29
C LEU A 31 -9.26 7.03 3.02
N GLN A 32 -9.58 7.48 4.23
CA GLN A 32 -10.74 7.15 5.05
C GLN A 32 -10.69 7.98 6.33
N HIS A 33 -11.56 8.98 6.46
CA HIS A 33 -12.00 9.41 7.78
C HIS A 33 -13.47 9.79 7.70
N ASN A 34 -14.32 8.85 8.12
CA ASN A 34 -15.63 9.12 8.71
C ASN A 34 -16.07 7.87 9.47
N SER A 35 -15.38 7.65 10.57
CA SER A 35 -15.84 6.80 11.67
C SER A 35 -15.27 7.40 12.95
N LEU A 36 -15.94 8.44 13.44
CA LEU A 36 -15.67 9.04 14.75
C LEU A 36 -16.12 8.14 15.91
N TRP A 37 -16.46 6.87 15.64
CA TRP A 37 -16.82 5.93 16.69
C TRP A 37 -15.93 4.70 16.62
N PRO A 38 -15.10 4.46 17.65
CA PRO A 38 -14.37 3.23 17.73
C PRO A 38 -15.40 2.12 17.95
N ARG A 39 -15.54 1.20 16.98
CA ARG A 39 -16.15 -0.13 17.19
C ARG A 39 -15.58 -0.86 18.43
N TRP A 40 -14.44 -0.39 18.94
CA TRP A 40 -13.85 -0.79 20.22
C TRP A 40 -14.71 -0.48 21.45
N GLY A 41 -15.63 0.48 21.39
CA GLY A 41 -16.50 0.81 22.52
C GLY A 41 -17.34 -0.39 22.96
N LEU A 42 -17.87 -1.16 22.02
CA LEU A 42 -18.76 -2.30 22.30
C LEU A 42 -17.99 -3.57 22.67
N GLU A 43 -16.84 -3.84 22.05
CA GLU A 43 -15.99 -4.99 22.39
C GLU A 43 -15.29 -4.83 23.75
N ILE A 44 -15.06 -3.59 24.21
CA ILE A 44 -14.54 -3.32 25.55
C ILE A 44 -15.67 -3.21 26.58
N LEU A 45 -16.86 -2.69 26.24
CA LEU A 45 -17.98 -2.61 27.19
C LEU A 45 -18.52 -3.99 27.57
N LEU A 46 -18.58 -4.94 26.63
CA LEU A 46 -19.20 -6.25 26.88
C LEU A 46 -18.54 -7.05 28.01
N PRO A 47 -17.19 -7.20 28.05
CA PRO A 47 -16.54 -7.88 29.16
C PRO A 47 -16.65 -7.10 30.47
N VAL A 48 -16.65 -5.75 30.43
CA VAL A 48 -16.83 -4.92 31.63
C VAL A 48 -18.24 -5.09 32.21
N LEU A 49 -19.28 -5.08 31.38
CA LEU A 49 -20.66 -5.34 31.82
C LEU A 49 -20.87 -6.78 32.29
N ALA A 50 -20.21 -7.76 31.66
CA ALA A 50 -20.26 -9.16 32.11
C ALA A 50 -19.64 -9.36 33.50
N VAL A 51 -18.56 -8.63 33.83
CA VAL A 51 -17.94 -8.65 35.17
C VAL A 51 -18.87 -8.06 36.23
N PHE A 52 -19.67 -7.04 35.89
CA PHE A 52 -20.63 -6.42 36.83
C PHE A 52 -21.94 -7.21 37.02
N ALA A 53 -22.33 -8.08 36.08
CA ALA A 53 -23.58 -8.85 36.18
C ALA A 53 -23.45 -10.16 36.99
N LEU A 54 -22.24 -10.57 37.38
CA LEU A 54 -21.96 -11.83 38.08
C LEU A 54 -21.79 -11.62 39.60
N ASP A 55 -22.77 -10.99 40.24
CA ASP A 55 -22.73 -10.62 41.67
C ASP A 55 -23.18 -11.74 42.62
N ARG A 56 -22.80 -13.01 42.40
CA ARG A 56 -23.07 -14.02 43.46
C ARG A 56 -22.24 -15.30 43.49
N TRP A 57 -21.50 -15.66 42.44
CA TRP A 57 -20.80 -16.96 42.38
C TRP A 57 -19.33 -16.82 41.98
N GLY A 58 -18.48 -16.68 43.01
CA GLY A 58 -17.15 -17.27 43.04
C GLY A 58 -16.01 -16.41 42.49
N ILE A 59 -15.13 -15.99 43.41
CA ILE A 59 -13.78 -15.46 43.16
C ILE A 59 -12.96 -16.36 42.19
N ALA A 60 -13.31 -17.65 42.09
CA ALA A 60 -12.74 -18.58 41.11
C ALA A 60 -13.13 -18.26 39.65
N TRP A 61 -14.37 -17.82 39.40
CA TRP A 61 -14.83 -17.43 38.06
C TRP A 61 -14.22 -16.10 37.63
N THR A 62 -14.06 -15.14 38.55
CA THR A 62 -13.41 -13.86 38.24
C THR A 62 -11.94 -14.06 37.87
N LEU A 63 -11.22 -14.96 38.55
CA LEU A 63 -9.86 -15.35 38.18
C LEU A 63 -9.79 -16.05 36.82
N ALA A 64 -10.69 -17.00 36.53
CA ALA A 64 -10.72 -17.68 35.24
C ALA A 64 -11.03 -16.72 34.08
N ILE A 65 -11.98 -15.78 34.27
CA ILE A 65 -12.31 -14.74 33.29
C ILE A 65 -11.14 -13.75 33.15
N ALA A 66 -10.47 -13.35 34.24
CA ALA A 66 -9.32 -12.47 34.19
C ALA A 66 -8.15 -13.10 33.40
N VAL A 67 -7.86 -14.39 33.61
CA VAL A 67 -6.84 -15.11 32.84
C VAL A 67 -7.26 -15.27 31.37
N ALA A 68 -8.52 -15.65 31.12
CA ALA A 68 -9.07 -15.79 29.78
C ALA A 68 -9.13 -14.47 29.00
N ALA A 69 -9.24 -13.32 29.67
CA ALA A 69 -9.24 -11.99 29.04
C ALA A 69 -7.83 -11.41 28.86
N THR A 70 -6.92 -11.65 29.82
CA THR A 70 -5.55 -11.11 29.79
C THR A 70 -4.69 -11.77 28.71
N VAL A 71 -4.85 -13.07 28.44
CA VAL A 71 -4.05 -13.77 27.42
C VAL A 71 -4.36 -13.27 25.99
N PRO A 72 -5.63 -13.19 25.53
CA PRO A 72 -5.97 -12.59 24.24
C PRO A 72 -5.55 -11.13 24.16
N LEU A 73 -5.74 -10.35 25.23
CA LEU A 73 -5.34 -8.95 25.27
C LEU A 73 -3.80 -8.79 25.17
N ALA A 74 -3.03 -9.65 25.84
CA ALA A 74 -1.57 -9.67 25.75
C ALA A 74 -1.08 -10.10 24.35
N LEU A 75 -1.78 -11.04 23.71
CA LEU A 75 -1.48 -11.46 22.34
C LEU A 75 -1.87 -10.37 21.32
N LEU A 76 -3.00 -9.69 21.53
CA LEU A 76 -3.45 -8.58 20.70
C LEU A 76 -2.48 -7.41 20.83
N THR A 77 -2.11 -7.01 22.04
CA THR A 77 -1.14 -5.93 22.28
C THR A 77 0.24 -6.29 21.75
N ARG A 78 0.70 -7.55 21.86
CA ARG A 78 1.94 -8.00 21.19
C ARG A 78 1.83 -7.97 19.67
N ARG A 79 0.70 -8.39 19.09
CA ARG A 79 0.47 -8.29 17.63
C ARG A 79 0.44 -6.84 17.18
N LEU A 80 -0.23 -5.96 17.90
CA LEU A 80 -0.29 -4.53 17.63
C LEU A 80 1.10 -3.89 17.78
N ARG A 81 1.86 -4.26 18.82
CA ARG A 81 3.24 -3.79 19.02
C ARG A 81 4.18 -4.29 17.93
N ARG A 82 4.04 -5.54 17.48
CA ARG A 82 4.80 -6.07 16.32
C ARG A 82 4.41 -5.36 15.03
N ARG A 83 3.13 -5.05 14.82
CA ARG A 83 2.67 -4.21 13.69
C ARG A 83 3.22 -2.79 13.79
N GLN A 84 3.27 -2.21 14.97
CA GLN A 84 3.85 -0.89 15.21
C GLN A 84 5.37 -0.89 14.96
N LEU A 85 6.09 -1.93 15.38
CA LEU A 85 7.54 -2.07 15.18
C LEU A 85 7.90 -2.38 13.71
N ALA A 86 7.11 -3.21 13.01
CA ALA A 86 7.25 -3.41 11.58
C ALA A 86 6.94 -2.14 10.77
N ASN A 87 6.07 -1.27 11.31
CA ASN A 87 5.83 0.08 10.80
C ASN A 87 6.84 1.14 11.29
N ALA A 88 7.67 0.82 12.29
CA ALA A 88 8.63 1.76 12.89
C ALA A 88 9.97 1.80 12.13
N SER A 89 10.31 0.76 11.36
CA SER A 89 11.51 0.75 10.51
C SER A 89 11.38 1.68 9.31
N ILE A 90 10.15 2.04 8.92
CA ILE A 90 9.89 3.23 8.10
C ILE A 90 9.80 4.42 9.07
N ARG A 91 10.97 4.93 9.50
CA ARG A 91 11.09 6.18 10.26
C ARG A 91 10.14 7.22 9.67
N ARG A 92 9.04 7.53 10.38
CA ARG A 92 7.97 8.45 9.96
C ARG A 92 8.55 9.79 9.50
N PRO A 93 8.52 10.13 8.19
CA PRO A 93 8.80 11.48 7.74
C PRO A 93 7.58 12.40 7.97
N ASN A 94 6.38 11.82 8.17
CA ASN A 94 5.11 12.51 7.92
C ASN A 94 4.20 12.70 9.16
N ALA A 95 4.71 12.63 10.39
CA ALA A 95 3.88 12.83 11.60
C ALA A 95 3.38 14.27 11.81
N ARG A 96 3.56 15.19 10.85
CA ARG A 96 3.31 16.63 11.00
C ARG A 96 2.41 17.26 9.92
N HIS A 97 1.87 16.51 8.96
CA HIS A 97 0.97 17.10 7.95
C HIS A 97 -0.25 16.19 7.64
N PRO A 98 -1.44 16.77 7.41
CA PRO A 98 -2.69 16.05 7.10
C PRO A 98 -2.72 15.31 5.75
N GLY A 99 -1.74 15.54 4.87
CA GLY A 99 -1.68 14.87 3.57
C GLY A 99 -0.77 15.61 2.60
N TRP A 100 -0.92 15.33 1.31
CA TRP A 100 -0.15 15.94 0.23
C TRP A 100 -1.05 16.60 -0.81
N ARG A 101 -0.68 17.78 -1.26
CA ARG A 101 -1.22 18.40 -2.46
C ARG A 101 -0.22 18.19 -3.59
N MET A 102 -0.70 17.65 -4.70
CA MET A 102 0.06 17.44 -5.92
C MET A 102 -0.37 18.46 -6.96
N GLU A 103 0.59 19.16 -7.55
CA GLU A 103 0.39 20.01 -8.73
C GLU A 103 1.14 19.37 -9.89
N PHE A 104 0.54 19.35 -11.09
CA PHE A 104 1.08 18.60 -12.22
C PHE A 104 1.83 19.46 -13.24
N ALA A 105 1.62 20.78 -13.23
CA ALA A 105 2.24 21.72 -14.16
C ALA A 105 2.61 23.04 -13.44
N PRO A 106 3.83 23.16 -12.90
CA PRO A 106 4.91 22.16 -12.85
C PRO A 106 4.64 21.02 -11.84
N ALA A 107 5.28 19.87 -12.02
CA ALA A 107 5.18 18.73 -11.11
C ALA A 107 5.76 19.08 -9.73
N ARG A 108 4.89 19.26 -8.73
CA ARG A 108 5.23 19.67 -7.36
C ARG A 108 4.39 18.96 -6.33
N LEU A 109 4.98 18.67 -5.18
CA LEU A 109 4.30 18.13 -4.01
C LEU A 109 4.48 19.01 -2.80
N TYR A 110 3.37 19.34 -2.15
CA TYR A 110 3.33 20.14 -0.93
C TYR A 110 2.68 19.33 0.19
N PRO A 111 3.29 19.28 1.39
CA PRO A 111 2.56 18.85 2.57
C PRO A 111 1.42 19.84 2.85
N ILE A 112 0.19 19.33 2.97
CA ILE A 112 -0.98 20.16 3.27
C ILE A 112 -0.78 20.82 4.65
N GLY A 113 -1.07 22.12 4.78
CA GLY A 113 -0.98 22.84 6.06
C GLY A 113 0.44 23.16 6.53
N GLN A 114 1.46 22.97 5.68
CA GLN A 114 2.85 23.34 5.97
C GLN A 114 3.37 24.40 4.98
N PRO A 115 4.40 25.18 5.38
CA PRO A 115 4.98 26.21 4.52
C PRO A 115 5.64 25.61 3.27
N GLN A 116 5.67 26.40 2.18
CA GLN A 116 6.17 26.02 0.85
C GLN A 116 7.66 25.59 0.82
N THR A 117 8.40 25.75 1.91
CA THR A 117 9.79 25.30 2.04
C THR A 117 9.95 23.78 2.08
N ALA A 118 8.90 23.02 2.41
CA ALA A 118 8.91 21.55 2.37
C ALA A 118 8.45 20.97 1.01
N THR A 119 8.57 21.73 -0.08
CA THR A 119 8.09 21.33 -1.40
C THR A 119 9.09 20.40 -2.09
N LEU A 120 8.60 19.28 -2.62
CA LEU A 120 9.34 18.47 -3.59
C LEU A 120 9.03 18.99 -4.99
N GLN A 121 10.06 19.47 -5.70
CA GLN A 121 9.95 20.00 -7.06
C GLN A 121 10.88 19.22 -7.99
N GLY A 122 10.64 19.35 -9.30
CA GLY A 122 11.49 18.72 -10.31
C GLY A 122 11.41 17.20 -10.25
N LEU A 123 10.20 16.66 -10.08
CA LEU A 123 10.00 15.23 -10.22
C LEU A 123 10.27 14.82 -11.67
N ASP A 124 11.32 14.03 -11.85
CA ASP A 124 11.79 13.53 -13.14
C ASP A 124 11.81 11.99 -13.16
N ALA A 125 12.52 11.41 -14.13
CA ALA A 125 12.64 9.97 -14.30
C ALA A 125 13.33 9.25 -13.11
N ALA A 126 14.07 9.95 -12.25
CA ALA A 126 14.69 9.36 -11.05
C ALA A 126 13.67 9.09 -9.93
N TRP A 127 12.50 9.74 -10.01
CA TRP A 127 11.41 9.57 -9.08
C TRP A 127 10.42 8.50 -9.54
N SER A 128 9.76 7.87 -8.58
CA SER A 128 8.76 6.85 -8.84
C SER A 128 7.68 6.78 -7.77
N LEU A 129 6.49 6.35 -8.17
CA LEU A 129 5.41 6.04 -7.24
C LEU A 129 5.36 4.55 -6.96
N GLY A 130 5.43 4.19 -5.67
CA GLY A 130 5.27 2.83 -5.18
C GLY A 130 3.88 2.61 -4.60
N CYS A 131 3.36 1.40 -4.74
CA CYS A 131 2.19 0.97 -4.00
C CYS A 131 2.39 -0.43 -3.42
N TYR A 132 2.07 -0.61 -2.14
CA TYR A 132 2.27 -1.89 -1.44
C TYR A 132 1.23 -2.08 -0.34
N GLN A 133 0.96 -3.35 -0.03
CA GLN A 133 0.04 -3.72 1.03
C GLN A 133 0.74 -3.77 2.40
N VAL A 134 0.09 -3.21 3.42
CA VAL A 134 0.53 -3.27 4.83
C VAL A 134 -0.64 -3.73 5.68
N GLY A 135 -0.65 -5.01 6.05
CA GLY A 135 -1.80 -5.61 6.71
C GLY A 135 -3.00 -5.65 5.78
N MET A 136 -4.08 -4.95 6.14
CA MET A 136 -5.26 -4.81 5.29
C MET A 136 -5.22 -3.57 4.40
N ASP A 137 -4.32 -2.62 4.67
CA ASP A 137 -4.33 -1.33 3.99
C ASP A 137 -3.33 -1.28 2.85
N PHE A 138 -3.51 -0.32 1.93
CA PHE A 138 -2.58 -0.05 0.84
C PHE A 138 -1.88 1.29 1.07
N ARG A 139 -0.58 1.33 0.90
CA ARG A 139 0.21 2.56 1.01
C ARG A 139 0.72 2.98 -0.35
N ILE A 140 0.59 4.27 -0.64
CA ILE A 140 1.15 4.90 -1.83
C ILE A 140 2.30 5.78 -1.36
N GLU A 141 3.49 5.53 -1.91
CA GLU A 141 4.72 6.23 -1.52
C GLU A 141 5.43 6.84 -2.73
N LEU A 142 6.09 7.96 -2.51
CA LEU A 142 7.04 8.55 -3.45
C LEU A 142 8.43 8.03 -3.11
N ARG A 143 9.14 7.54 -4.13
CA ARG A 143 10.48 6.96 -4.01
C ARG A 143 11.42 7.65 -4.98
N HIS A 144 12.67 7.80 -4.57
CA HIS A 144 13.76 8.24 -5.43
C HIS A 144 14.70 7.06 -5.66
N GLN A 145 15.29 6.97 -6.85
CA GLN A 145 16.19 5.88 -7.24
C GLN A 145 17.30 5.64 -6.20
N ASP A 146 17.99 6.71 -5.80
CA ASP A 146 19.16 6.58 -4.91
C ASP A 146 18.82 6.68 -3.41
N ARG A 147 17.68 7.29 -3.06
CA ARG A 147 17.29 7.54 -1.66
C ARG A 147 16.27 6.55 -1.13
N GLY A 148 15.69 5.72 -2.00
CA GLY A 148 14.60 4.82 -1.64
C GLY A 148 13.30 5.59 -1.34
N PRO A 149 12.46 5.14 -0.39
CA PRO A 149 11.20 5.79 -0.06
C PRO A 149 11.45 7.16 0.59
N VAL A 150 10.89 8.21 -0.01
CA VAL A 150 11.07 9.61 0.42
C VAL A 150 9.86 10.11 1.19
N ALA A 151 8.64 9.79 0.73
CA ALA A 151 7.41 10.27 1.35
C ALA A 151 6.27 9.26 1.24
N LEU A 152 5.49 9.10 2.33
CA LEU A 152 4.20 8.42 2.30
C LEU A 152 3.12 9.41 1.86
N LEU A 153 2.52 9.17 0.69
CA LEU A 153 1.56 10.09 0.08
C LEU A 153 0.17 9.91 0.65
N CYS A 154 -0.31 8.66 0.67
CA CYS A 154 -1.58 8.31 1.29
C CYS A 154 -1.62 6.84 1.68
N THR A 155 -2.51 6.53 2.61
CA THR A 155 -2.89 5.18 2.99
C THR A 155 -4.36 4.99 2.61
N VAL A 156 -4.64 4.01 1.75
CA VAL A 156 -6.00 3.60 1.40
C VAL A 156 -6.40 2.49 2.36
N LEU A 157 -7.37 2.78 3.23
CA LEU A 157 -7.84 1.81 4.21
C LEU A 157 -8.84 0.84 3.57
N GLN A 158 -8.67 -0.44 3.84
CA GLN A 158 -9.59 -1.47 3.36
C GLN A 158 -10.61 -1.80 4.44
N ASP A 159 -11.89 -1.72 4.09
CA ASP A 159 -12.95 -2.21 4.98
C ASP A 159 -12.96 -3.74 4.98
N ALA A 160 -12.73 -4.34 6.15
CA ALA A 160 -12.74 -5.78 6.33
C ALA A 160 -14.15 -6.39 6.38
N ALA A 161 -15.20 -5.55 6.51
CA ALA A 161 -16.58 -6.02 6.68
C ALA A 161 -17.21 -6.54 5.38
N ASP A 162 -16.72 -6.13 4.21
CA ASP A 162 -17.24 -6.53 2.91
C ASP A 162 -16.14 -7.14 2.02
N PRO A 163 -16.10 -8.48 1.85
CA PRO A 163 -15.12 -9.18 1.03
C PRO A 163 -15.16 -8.79 -0.46
N GLN A 164 -16.34 -8.45 -1.00
CA GLN A 164 -16.47 -8.05 -2.40
C GLN A 164 -15.93 -6.64 -2.60
N ALA A 165 -16.24 -5.72 -1.69
CA ALA A 165 -15.68 -4.38 -1.74
C ALA A 165 -14.15 -4.38 -1.51
N ALA A 166 -13.67 -5.24 -0.62
CA ALA A 166 -12.26 -5.51 -0.41
C ALA A 166 -11.55 -5.97 -1.70
N ALA A 167 -12.15 -6.86 -2.48
CA ALA A 167 -11.55 -7.37 -3.72
C ALA A 167 -11.47 -6.32 -4.85
N ALA A 168 -12.37 -5.33 -4.86
CA ALA A 168 -12.38 -4.27 -5.87
C ALA A 168 -11.40 -3.12 -5.59
N LEU A 169 -10.90 -2.99 -4.35
CA LEU A 169 -10.03 -1.89 -3.95
C LEU A 169 -8.60 -1.96 -4.53
N PRO A 170 -7.92 -3.13 -4.63
CA PRO A 170 -6.61 -3.26 -5.26
C PRO A 170 -6.54 -2.73 -6.70
N PRO A 171 -7.41 -3.14 -7.65
CA PRO A 171 -7.33 -2.65 -9.03
C PRO A 171 -7.65 -1.15 -9.15
N LEU A 172 -8.54 -0.63 -8.29
CA LEU A 172 -8.83 0.82 -8.23
C LEU A 172 -7.61 1.60 -7.76
N THR A 173 -6.91 1.09 -6.75
CA THR A 173 -5.68 1.70 -6.22
C THR A 173 -4.55 1.63 -7.24
N ASP A 174 -4.39 0.50 -7.94
CA ASP A 174 -3.43 0.36 -9.05
C ASP A 174 -3.70 1.41 -10.15
N THR A 175 -4.97 1.64 -10.49
CA THR A 175 -5.39 2.64 -11.49
C THR A 175 -5.08 4.06 -11.03
N LEU A 176 -5.39 4.39 -9.77
CA LEU A 176 -5.06 5.68 -9.18
C LEU A 176 -3.55 5.96 -9.26
N VAL A 177 -2.72 4.99 -8.91
CA VAL A 177 -1.26 5.13 -8.92
C VAL A 177 -0.72 5.32 -10.33
N ASP A 178 -1.25 4.60 -11.32
CA ASP A 178 -0.87 4.78 -12.73
C ASP A 178 -1.18 6.19 -13.21
N GLN A 179 -2.37 6.70 -12.90
CA GLN A 179 -2.77 8.04 -13.32
C GLN A 179 -1.96 9.13 -12.62
N LEU A 180 -1.67 8.98 -11.33
CA LEU A 180 -0.78 9.88 -10.61
C LEU A 180 0.63 9.87 -11.21
N ALA A 181 1.18 8.69 -11.51
CA ALA A 181 2.51 8.56 -12.09
C ALA A 181 2.58 9.22 -13.46
N ALA A 182 1.60 8.94 -14.33
CA ALA A 182 1.50 9.53 -15.65
C ALA A 182 1.36 11.06 -15.60
N ARG A 183 0.53 11.59 -14.70
CA ARG A 183 0.31 13.04 -14.57
C ARG A 183 1.51 13.76 -13.97
N LEU A 184 2.25 13.13 -13.07
CA LEU A 184 3.49 13.68 -12.50
C LEU A 184 4.70 13.50 -13.40
N GLY A 185 4.60 12.70 -14.47
CA GLY A 185 5.75 12.39 -15.35
C GLY A 185 6.79 11.49 -14.69
N VAL A 186 6.41 10.70 -13.68
CA VAL A 186 7.31 9.79 -12.95
C VAL A 186 7.01 8.34 -13.29
N ARG A 187 7.98 7.43 -13.08
CA ARG A 187 7.76 6.00 -13.30
C ARG A 187 6.91 5.39 -12.18
N ARG A 188 6.24 4.29 -12.47
CA ARG A 188 5.67 3.43 -11.43
C ARG A 188 6.73 2.45 -10.93
N SER A 189 6.75 2.18 -9.64
CA SER A 189 7.61 1.19 -8.98
C SER A 189 6.79 0.18 -8.19
N GLY A 190 7.27 -1.04 -8.08
CA GLY A 190 6.58 -2.13 -7.40
C GLY A 190 5.60 -2.91 -8.27
N GLY A 191 5.15 -4.05 -7.76
CA GLY A 191 4.18 -4.94 -8.43
C GLY A 191 2.75 -4.41 -8.38
N ARG A 192 1.88 -4.96 -9.23
CA ARG A 192 0.43 -4.70 -9.20
C ARG A 192 -0.19 -5.34 -7.96
N LEU A 193 -1.01 -4.59 -7.22
CA LEU A 193 -1.73 -5.14 -6.07
C LEU A 193 -2.73 -6.21 -6.50
N ALA A 194 -3.42 -6.01 -7.63
CA ALA A 194 -4.38 -6.98 -8.15
C ALA A 194 -3.74 -8.33 -8.53
N SER A 195 -2.47 -8.33 -8.92
CA SER A 195 -1.74 -9.56 -9.24
C SER A 195 -1.31 -10.34 -8.00
N ALA A 196 -1.08 -9.65 -6.87
CA ALA A 196 -0.79 -10.27 -5.57
C ALA A 196 -2.04 -10.80 -4.85
N ALA A 197 -3.21 -10.17 -5.08
CA ALA A 197 -4.49 -10.57 -4.51
C ALA A 197 -5.06 -11.88 -5.10
N ASN A 198 -4.50 -12.36 -6.22
CA ASN A 198 -4.92 -13.61 -6.86
C ASN A 198 -3.74 -14.60 -6.99
N PRO A 199 -3.31 -15.24 -5.88
CA PRO A 199 -2.15 -16.15 -5.89
C PRO A 199 -2.37 -17.44 -6.71
N LYS A 200 -3.58 -17.69 -7.22
CA LYS A 200 -3.93 -18.92 -7.97
C LYS A 200 -3.56 -18.90 -9.46
N LEU A 201 -3.01 -17.80 -10.00
CA LEU A 201 -2.60 -17.71 -11.41
C LEU A 201 -1.09 -17.43 -11.61
N GLY A 202 -0.26 -17.72 -10.60
CA GLY A 202 1.19 -17.52 -10.64
C GLY A 202 2.03 -18.74 -11.04
N ARG A 203 1.45 -19.77 -11.69
CA ARG A 203 2.21 -20.89 -12.26
C ARG A 203 1.78 -21.07 -13.73
N CYS A 204 2.77 -21.00 -14.63
CA CYS A 204 2.71 -20.95 -16.10
C CYS A 204 2.45 -19.52 -16.64
N THR A 205 3.38 -18.84 -17.30
CA THR A 205 4.26 -19.30 -18.38
C THR A 205 5.66 -18.68 -18.29
N GLN A 206 6.68 -19.52 -18.08
CA GLN A 206 8.01 -19.21 -18.56
C GLN A 206 7.96 -19.26 -20.09
N THR A 207 8.25 -18.14 -20.75
CA THR A 207 8.57 -18.11 -22.17
C THR A 207 9.79 -19.01 -22.39
N PRO A 208 9.74 -20.01 -23.29
CA PRO A 208 10.92 -20.78 -23.65
C PRO A 208 11.99 -19.82 -24.19
N LEU A 209 13.18 -19.85 -23.62
CA LEU A 209 14.33 -19.18 -24.20
C LEU A 209 14.49 -19.66 -25.66
N PRO A 210 14.68 -18.77 -26.64
CA PRO A 210 15.10 -19.20 -27.97
C PRO A 210 16.45 -19.92 -27.86
N PRO A 211 16.67 -21.01 -28.61
CA PRO A 211 17.94 -21.72 -28.59
C PRO A 211 19.08 -20.78 -29.02
N SER A 212 20.15 -20.76 -28.22
CA SER A 212 21.38 -20.03 -28.54
C SER A 212 21.87 -20.39 -29.95
N PRO A 213 22.28 -19.41 -30.76
CA PRO A 213 22.92 -19.68 -32.04
C PRO A 213 24.25 -20.38 -31.80
N THR A 214 24.39 -21.58 -32.37
CA THR A 214 25.61 -22.37 -32.43
C THR A 214 26.73 -21.55 -33.10
N PRO A 215 27.94 -21.48 -32.53
CA PRO A 215 29.04 -20.80 -33.20
C PRO A 215 29.47 -21.55 -34.47
N PRO A 216 29.91 -20.83 -35.52
CA PRO A 216 30.35 -21.44 -36.76
C PRO A 216 31.60 -22.29 -36.55
N ARG A 217 31.54 -23.56 -36.97
CA ARG A 217 32.71 -24.42 -37.13
C ARG A 217 33.62 -23.81 -38.18
N HIS A 218 34.77 -23.30 -37.76
CA HIS A 218 35.90 -23.04 -38.66
C HIS A 218 36.35 -24.36 -39.30
N VAL A 219 36.04 -24.53 -40.59
CA VAL A 219 36.66 -25.56 -41.42
C VAL A 219 38.01 -25.02 -41.86
N HIS A 220 39.08 -25.60 -41.34
CA HIS A 220 40.43 -25.41 -41.85
C HIS A 220 40.50 -26.00 -43.27
N ALA A 221 40.58 -25.14 -44.28
CA ALA A 221 41.01 -25.52 -45.62
C ALA A 221 42.53 -25.73 -45.58
N ILE A 222 42.95 -26.99 -45.76
CA ILE A 222 44.33 -27.39 -45.96
C ILE A 222 44.69 -27.04 -47.41
N SER A 223 45.66 -26.15 -47.59
CA SER A 223 46.26 -25.86 -48.90
C SER A 223 47.15 -27.03 -49.34
N PRO A 224 47.10 -27.49 -50.60
CA PRO A 224 48.09 -28.41 -51.12
C PRO A 224 49.41 -27.69 -51.38
N ILE A 225 50.48 -28.30 -50.88
CA ILE A 225 51.87 -27.95 -51.10
C ILE A 225 52.23 -28.30 -52.56
N SER A 226 52.65 -27.31 -53.35
CA SER A 226 53.37 -27.53 -54.60
C SER A 226 54.78 -28.01 -54.30
N ILE A 227 55.14 -29.19 -54.80
CA ILE A 227 56.52 -29.67 -54.90
C ILE A 227 56.95 -29.40 -56.35
N ALA A 228 58.09 -28.72 -56.49
CA ALA A 228 58.85 -28.58 -57.72
C ALA A 228 59.78 -29.78 -57.92
#